data_AF-A0A537AK96-F1
#
_entry.id   AF-A0A537AK96-F1
#
_cell.length_a   1.000
_cell.length_b   1.000
_cell.length_c   1.000
_cell.angle_alpha   90.00
_cell.angle_beta   90.00
_cell.angle_gamma   90.00
#
_symmetry.space_group_name_H-M   'P 1'
#
loop_
_entity.id
_entity.type
_entity.pdbx_description
1 polymer ?
#
loop_
_entity_poly.entity_id
_entity_poly.type
_entity_poly.pdbx_seq_one_letter_code
_entity_poly.pdbx_strand_id
1 'polypeptide(L)' 'MFVLDTNTVIDYFKGRGKVAEKLLSVAPREVALPAVVAYEVWVGVLG' A
#
# COMPACT_ATOMS: atom_id res chain seq x y z
N MET A 1 7.10 5.22 11.57
CA MET A 1 5.82 4.54 11.30
C MET A 1 5.07 5.23 10.18
N PHE A 2 4.79 4.50 9.10
CA PHE A 2 3.95 4.89 7.97
C PHE A 2 2.63 4.12 8.02
N VAL A 3 1.53 4.81 7.69
CA VAL A 3 0.22 4.20 7.53
C VAL A 3 -0.17 4.40 6.08
N LEU A 4 -0.40 3.31 5.36
CA LEU A 4 -0.63 3.37 3.91
C LEU A 4 -2.04 3.81 3.59
N ASP A 5 -2.19 4.64 2.56
CA ASP A 5 -3.45 4.93 1.91
C ASP A 5 -3.66 4.00 0.69
N THR A 6 -4.88 3.99 0.16
CA THR A 6 -5.30 3.13 -0.94
C THR A 6 -4.57 3.41 -2.25
N ASN A 7 -4.28 4.67 -2.57
CA ASN A 7 -3.52 5.01 -3.77
C ASN A 7 -2.08 4.51 -3.68
N THR A 8 -1.45 4.65 -2.51
CA THR A 8 -0.10 4.12 -2.28
C THR A 8 -0.05 2.61 -2.51
N VAL A 9 -1.04 1.85 -2.00
CA VAL A 9 -1.12 0.40 -2.24
C VAL A 9 -1.36 0.08 -3.72
N ILE A 10 -2.26 0.81 -4.39
CA ILE A 10 -2.51 0.64 -5.82
C ILE A 10 -1.27 0.96 -6.66
N ASP A 11 -0.53 2.02 -6.32
CA ASP A 11 0.67 2.43 -7.03
C ASP A 11 1.83 1.45 -6.83
N TYR A 12 1.92 0.83 -5.65
CA TYR A 12 2.81 -0.31 -5.42
C TYR A 12 2.54 -1.43 -6.42
N PHE A 13 1.29 -1.89 -6.53
CA PHE A 13 0.93 -2.97 -7.45
C PHE A 13 1.01 -2.58 -8.93
N LYS A 14 0.77 -1.30 -9.27
CA LYS A 14 0.90 -0.78 -10.64
C LYS A 14 2.34 -0.42 -11.03
N GLY A 15 3.30 -0.55 -10.12
CA GLY A 15 4.71 -0.19 -10.37
C GLY A 15 4.93 1.31 -10.63
N ARG A 16 4.08 2.19 -10.09
CA ARG A 16 4.16 3.64 -10.30
C ARG A 16 4.96 4.32 -9.20
N GLY A 17 5.61 5.45 -9.55
CA GLY A 17 6.14 6.40 -8.57
C GLY A 17 7.26 5.91 -7.63
N LYS A 18 7.97 4.82 -7.98
CA LYS A 18 9.01 4.18 -7.13
C LYS A 18 8.50 3.80 -5.73
N VAL A 19 7.20 3.55 -5.61
CA VAL A 19 6.55 3.24 -4.32
C VAL A 19 7.07 1.92 -3.76
N ALA A 20 7.28 0.91 -4.61
CA ALA A 20 7.83 -0.38 -4.20
C ALA A 20 9.24 -0.28 -3.61
N GLU A 21 10.16 0.44 -4.28
CA GLU A 21 11.53 0.65 -3.80
C GLU A 21 11.54 1.33 -2.43
N LYS A 22 10.73 2.39 -2.26
CA LYS A 22 10.63 3.11 -0.99
C LYS A 22 10.04 2.23 0.12
N LEU A 23 8.94 1.53 -0.13
CA LEU A 23 8.31 0.66 0.87
C LEU A 23 9.23 -0.48 1.30
N LEU A 24 9.93 -1.11 0.35
CA LEU A 24 10.86 -2.20 0.64
C LEU A 24 12.11 -1.74 1.39
N SER A 25 12.46 -0.45 1.35
CA SER A 25 13.55 0.12 2.15
C SER A 25 13.16 0.41 3.61
N VAL A 26 11.87 0.35 3.95
CA VAL A 26 11.36 0.58 5.31
C VAL A 26 11.16 -0.76 6.02
N ALA A 27 11.54 -0.84 7.30
CA ALA A 27 11.32 -2.05 8.09
C ALA A 27 9.82 -2.40 8.16
N PRO A 28 9.41 -3.66 7.95
CA PRO A 28 7.99 -4.03 7.92
C PRO A 28 7.20 -3.61 9.18
N ARG A 29 7.83 -3.66 10.36
CA ARG A 29 7.22 -3.22 11.62
C ARG A 29 6.88 -1.73 11.67
N GLU A 30 7.48 -0.93 10.79
CA GLU A 30 7.24 0.50 10.65
C GLU A 30 6.14 0.80 9.62
N VAL A 31 5.54 -0.21 8.98
CA VAL A 31 4.51 -0.07 7.96
C VAL A 31 3.22 -0.70 8.44
N ALA A 32 2.14 0.10 8.49
CA ALA A 32 0.81 -0.37 8.81
C ALA A 32 -0.10 -0.25 7.59
N LEU A 33 -0.90 -1.29 7.36
CA LEU A 33 -1.98 -1.30 6.37
C LEU A 33 -3.33 -1.22 7.12
N PRO A 34 -4.07 -0.11 7.02
CA PRO A 34 -5.40 -0.02 7.61
C PRO A 34 -6.37 -1.05 7.03
N ALA A 35 -7.24 -1.63 7.86
CA ALA A 35 -8.26 -2.58 7.41
C ALA A 35 -9.22 -1.95 6.38
N VAL A 36 -9.54 -0.65 6.51
CA VAL A 36 -10.36 0.08 5.54
C VAL A 36 -9.69 0.15 4.16
N VAL A 37 -8.37 0.36 4.12
CA VAL A 37 -7.60 0.39 2.86
C VAL A 37 -7.58 -1.00 2.23
N ALA A 38 -7.41 -2.06 3.04
CA ALA A 38 -7.51 -3.43 2.54
C ALA A 38 -8.89 -3.72 1.94
N TYR A 39 -9.97 -3.23 2.57
CA TYR A 39 -11.33 -3.35 2.05
C TYR A 39 -11.53 -2.58 0.74
N GLU A 40 -11.05 -1.34 0.64
CA GLU A 40 -11.14 -0.54 -0.59
C GLU A 40 -10.41 -1.18 -1.76
N VAL A 41 -9.22 -1.76 -1.54
CA VAL A 41 -8.49 -2.49 -2.58
C VAL A 41 -9.23 -3.76 -2.97
N TRP A 42 -9.78 -4.49 -2.00
CA TRP A 42 -10.58 -5.70 -2.26
C TRP A 42 -11.78 -5.37 -3.16
N VAL A 43 -12.60 -4.39 -2.77
CA VAL A 43 -13.82 -4.04 -3.51
C VAL A 43 -13.54 -3.30 -4.82
N GLY A 44 -12.52 -2.44 -4.86
CA GLY A 44 -12.24 -1.57 -6.01
C GLY A 44 -11.35 -2.18 -7.08
N VAL A 45 -10.65 -3.29 -6.79
CA VAL A 45 -9.67 -3.90 -7.72
C VAL A 45 -9.82 -5.42 -7.86
N LEU A 46 -10.12 -6.15 -6.78
CA LEU A 46 -10.09 -7.61 -6.77
C LEU A 46 -11.47 -8.28 -6.90
N GLY A 47 -12.51 -7.64 -6.37
CA GLY A 47 -13.90 -8.14 -6.32
C GLY A 47 -14.71 -7.82 -7.56
#